data_AF-A0A7X6TEB3-F1
#
_entry.id   AF-A0A7X6TEB3-F1
#
_cell.length_a   1.000
_cell.length_b   1.000
_cell.length_c   1.000
_cell.angle_alpha   90.00
_cell.angle_beta   90.00
_cell.angle_gamma   90.00
#
_symmetry.space_group_name_H-M   'P 1'
#
loop_
_entity.id
_entity.type
_entity.pdbx_description
1 polymer ?
#
loop_
_entity_poly.entity_id
_entity_poly.type
_entity_poly.pdbx_seq_one_letter_code
_entity_poly.pdbx_strand_id
1 'polypeptide(L)' 'FDVLLNGELIKQIDPGISDGALYRHQIHGIWRELELAFDAKLLRAGANTISLVVPKGSLNNGVIYDYIRLELHEK' A
#
# COMPACT_ATOMS: atom_id res chain seq x y z
N PHE A 1 -3.07 5.43 3.83
CA PHE A 1 -4.09 4.92 2.91
C PHE A 1 -4.52 3.54 3.37
N ASP A 2 -5.74 3.14 3.02
CA ASP A 2 -6.32 1.91 3.54
C ASP A 2 -5.89 0.72 2.69
N VAL A 3 -5.65 -0.41 3.36
CA VAL A 3 -5.40 -1.69 2.70
C VAL A 3 -6.52 -2.63 3.07
N LEU A 4 -7.21 -3.13 2.05
CA LEU A 4 -8.32 -4.05 2.20
C LEU A 4 -7.98 -5.39 1.58
N LEU A 5 -8.42 -6.46 2.23
CA LEU A 5 -8.43 -7.81 1.69
C LEU A 5 -9.87 -8.26 1.55
N ASN A 6 -10.29 -8.62 0.33
CA ASN A 6 -11.64 -9.08 0.04
C ASN A 6 -12.75 -8.10 0.49
N GLY A 7 -12.45 -6.80 0.53
CA GLY A 7 -13.36 -5.75 0.98
C GLY A 7 -13.31 -5.43 2.48
N GLU A 8 -12.54 -6.20 3.27
CA GLU A 8 -12.35 -5.94 4.70
C GLU A 8 -11.06 -5.15 4.93
N LEU A 9 -11.13 -4.10 5.75
CA LEU A 9 -9.96 -3.32 6.14
C LEU A 9 -9.02 -4.18 6.99
N ILE A 10 -7.81 -4.42 6.50
CA ILE A 10 -6.78 -5.16 7.25
C ILE A 10 -5.78 -4.23 7.93
N LYS A 11 -5.52 -3.05 7.34
CA LYS A 11 -4.61 -2.06 7.91
C LYS A 11 -4.84 -0.68 7.32
N GLN A 12 -4.58 0.35 8.11
CA GLN A 12 -4.34 1.70 7.63
C GLN A 12 -2.84 1.98 7.65
N ILE A 13 -2.29 2.42 6.50
CA ILE A 13 -0.88 2.76 6.34
C ILE A 13 -0.70 4.28 6.46
N ASP A 14 0.31 4.74 7.18
CA ASP A 14 0.84 6.09 7.03
C ASP A 14 2.01 6.06 6.03
N PRO A 15 1.88 6.66 4.82
CA PRO A 15 2.98 6.70 3.87
C PRO A 15 4.11 7.64 4.31
N GLY A 16 3.92 8.40 5.39
CA GLY A 16 4.86 9.36 5.96
C GLY A 16 4.83 10.72 5.25
N ILE A 17 5.84 11.55 5.53
CA ILE A 17 5.94 12.91 5.01
C ILE A 17 6.14 12.89 3.49
N SER A 18 5.35 13.70 2.78
CA SER A 18 5.47 13.96 1.34
C SER A 18 6.74 14.75 1.03
N ASP A 19 7.44 14.36 -0.02
CA ASP A 19 8.73 14.91 -0.45
C ASP A 19 8.67 15.75 -1.74
N GLY A 20 7.53 15.78 -2.43
CA GLY A 20 7.36 16.49 -3.71
C GLY A 20 7.60 15.64 -4.96
N ALA A 21 7.83 14.32 -4.86
CA ALA A 21 8.02 13.42 -5.99
C ALA A 21 6.88 13.49 -7.01
N LEU A 22 5.64 13.42 -6.53
CA LEU A 22 4.42 13.55 -7.35
C LEU A 22 4.17 14.96 -7.89
N TYR A 23 4.86 15.98 -7.37
CA TYR A 23 4.70 17.36 -7.83
C TYR A 23 5.73 17.74 -8.89
N ARG A 24 7.01 17.41 -8.64
CA ARG A 24 8.13 17.93 -9.44
C ARG A 24 9.45 17.15 -9.32
N HIS A 25 9.64 16.32 -8.27
CA HIS A 25 10.94 15.66 -8.07
C HIS A 25 11.15 14.38 -8.91
N GLN A 26 10.10 13.88 -9.58
CA GLN A 26 10.15 12.70 -10.46
C GLN A 26 10.82 11.50 -9.76
N ILE A 27 12.01 11.10 -10.23
CA ILE A 27 12.74 9.91 -9.75
C ILE A 27 13.55 10.14 -8.47
N HIS A 28 13.60 11.36 -7.93
CA HIS A 28 14.34 11.67 -6.69
C HIS A 28 13.45 11.61 -5.44
N GLY A 29 12.43 10.76 -5.46
CA GLY A 29 11.58 10.54 -4.29
C GLY A 29 12.32 9.83 -3.15
N ILE A 30 11.94 10.14 -1.92
CA ILE A 30 12.22 9.38 -0.72
C ILE A 30 11.46 8.07 -0.84
N TRP A 31 12.21 6.98 -1.00
CA TRP A 31 11.69 5.64 -0.93
C TRP A 31 11.53 5.18 0.52
N ARG A 32 10.48 4.38 0.77
CA ARG A 32 10.23 3.72 2.06
C ARG A 32 9.73 2.31 1.80
N GLU A 33 10.30 1.34 2.50
CA GLU A 33 9.73 0.00 2.61
C GLU A 33 8.64 0.00 3.68
N LEU A 34 7.48 -0.57 3.34
CA LEU A 34 6.35 -0.68 4.24
C LEU A 34 5.90 -2.15 4.28
N GLU A 35 6.15 -2.79 5.41
CA GLU A 35 5.70 -4.16 5.67
C GLU A 35 4.35 -4.15 6.38
N LEU A 36 3.43 -4.98 5.89
CA LEU A 36 2.08 -5.13 6.43
C LEU A 36 1.78 -6.60 6.64
N ALA A 37 1.94 -7.04 7.89
CA ALA A 37 1.52 -8.36 8.32
C ALA A 37 0.00 -8.41 8.53
N PHE A 38 -0.63 -9.49 8.07
CA PHE A 38 -2.02 -9.83 8.35
C PHE A 38 -2.16 -11.35 8.50
N ASP A 39 -3.24 -11.82 9.15
CA ASP A 39 -3.48 -13.25 9.31
C ASP A 39 -3.80 -13.89 7.95
N ALA A 40 -2.97 -14.85 7.52
CA ALA A 40 -3.14 -15.57 6.26
C ALA A 40 -4.50 -16.30 6.17
N LYS A 41 -5.16 -16.58 7.29
CA LYS A 41 -6.52 -17.17 7.31
C LYS A 41 -7.60 -16.28 6.70
N LEU A 42 -7.32 -14.98 6.53
CA LEU A 42 -8.21 -14.05 5.83
C LEU A 42 -8.20 -14.28 4.31
N LEU A 43 -7.20 -15.00 3.78
CA LEU A 43 -7.19 -15.45 2.40
C LEU A 43 -8.17 -16.61 2.23
N ARG A 44 -8.92 -16.58 1.13
CA ARG A 44 -9.79 -17.69 0.73
C ARG A 44 -9.16 -18.53 -0.37
N ALA A 45 -9.58 -19.78 -0.48
CA ALA A 45 -9.21 -20.62 -1.61
C ALA A 45 -9.67 -19.97 -2.94
N GLY A 46 -8.77 -19.92 -3.91
CA GLY A 46 -9.02 -19.25 -5.19
C GLY A 46 -8.75 -17.74 -5.15
N ALA A 47 -9.66 -16.96 -5.75
CA ALA A 47 -9.42 -15.54 -6.02
C ALA A 47 -9.52 -14.68 -4.76
N ASN A 48 -8.48 -13.89 -4.49
CA ASN A 48 -8.45 -12.85 -3.48
C ASN A 48 -8.25 -11.49 -4.14
N THR A 49 -8.77 -10.43 -3.52
CA THR A 49 -8.58 -9.06 -4.00
C THR A 49 -7.96 -8.22 -2.90
N ILE A 50 -6.76 -7.70 -3.15
CA ILE A 50 -6.12 -6.71 -2.30
C ILE A 50 -6.36 -5.33 -2.92
N SER A 51 -6.90 -4.40 -2.13
CA SER A 51 -7.16 -3.02 -2.56
C SER A 51 -6.30 -2.06 -1.75
N LEU A 52 -5.54 -1.21 -2.46
CA LEU A 52 -4.79 -0.10 -1.87
C LEU A 52 -5.55 1.19 -2.15
N VAL A 53 -6.17 1.77 -1.13
CA VAL A 53 -7.12 2.87 -1.28
C VAL A 53 -6.49 4.18 -0.84
N VAL A 54 -5.90 4.87 -1.82
CA VAL A 54 -5.44 6.26 -1.65
C VAL A 54 -6.66 7.16 -1.42
N PRO A 55 -6.72 7.91 -0.30
CA PRO A 55 -7.82 8.81 -0.03
C PRO A 55 -7.98 9.86 -1.13
N LYS A 56 -9.22 10.28 -1.38
CA LYS A 56 -9.51 11.42 -2.25
C LYS A 56 -8.74 12.65 -1.79
N GLY A 57 -8.13 13.36 -2.73
CA GLY A 57 -7.39 14.59 -2.46
C GLY A 57 -7.16 15.43 -3.72
N SER A 58 -6.16 16.32 -3.65
CA SER A 58 -5.69 17.07 -4.82
C SER A 58 -5.07 16.13 -5.87
N LEU A 59 -4.81 16.65 -7.07
CA LEU A 59 -4.24 15.88 -8.18
C LEU A 59 -2.97 15.09 -7.79
N ASN A 60 -2.14 15.67 -6.92
CA ASN A 60 -0.86 15.08 -6.52
C ASN A 60 -0.93 14.38 -5.15
N ASN A 61 -2.14 14.11 -4.65
CA ASN A 61 -2.34 13.32 -3.43
C ASN A 61 -2.29 11.83 -3.78
N GLY A 62 -1.12 11.22 -3.60
CA GLY A 62 -0.95 9.80 -3.88
C GLY A 62 0.38 9.24 -3.41
N VAL A 63 0.71 8.06 -3.93
CA VAL A 63 1.98 7.38 -3.72
C VAL A 63 2.46 6.82 -5.06
N ILE A 64 3.78 6.68 -5.21
CA ILE A 64 4.39 5.96 -6.34
C ILE A 64 4.79 4.60 -5.80
N TYR A 65 4.36 3.54 -6.47
CA TYR A 65 4.78 2.18 -6.14
C TYR A 65 6.02 1.83 -6.95
N ASP A 66 7.07 1.41 -6.25
CA ASP A 66 8.22 0.77 -6.89
C ASP A 66 7.92 -0.72 -7.10
N TYR A 67 7.57 -1.41 -6.01
CA TYR A 67 7.20 -2.81 -6.04
C TYR A 67 6.19 -3.16 -4.95
N ILE A 68 5.34 -4.15 -5.22
CA ILE A 68 4.36 -4.69 -4.28
C ILE A 68 4.57 -6.20 -4.22
N ARG A 69 4.70 -6.73 -3.01
CA ARG A 69 4.90 -8.16 -2.78
C ARG A 69 3.90 -8.68 -1.78
N LEU A 70 3.43 -9.90 -2.01
CA LEU A 70 2.73 -10.71 -1.03
C LEU A 70 3.61 -11.93 -0.74
N GLU A 71 3.95 -12.12 0.53
CA GLU A 71 4.79 -13.24 0.96
C GLU A 71 4.15 -13.97 2.14
N LEU A 72 4.41 -15.27 2.20
CA LEU A 72 4.14 -16.05 3.39
C LEU A 72 5.43 -16.10 4.22
N HIS A 73 5.37 -15.56 5.44
CA HIS A 73 6.44 -15.78 6.41
C HIS A 73 6.32 -17.20 6.99
N GLU A 74 6.95 -18.15 6.32
CA GLU A 74 7.16 -19.51 6.85
C GLU A 74 8.30 -19.46 7.90
N LYS A 75 8.08 -20.10 9.05
CA LYS A 75 9.13 -20.33 10.05
C LYS A 75 9.86 -21.62 9.77
#